data_AF-A0A1H9C8K5-F1
#
_entry.id   AF-A0A1H9C8K5-F1
#
_cell.length_a   1.000
_cell.length_b   1.000
_cell.length_c   1.000
_cell.angle_alpha   90.00
_cell.angle_beta   90.00
_cell.angle_gamma   90.00
#
_symmetry.space_group_name_H-M   'P 1'
#
loop_
_entity.id
_entity.type
_entity.pdbx_description
1 polymer ?
#
loop_
_entity_poly.entity_id
_entity_poly.type
_entity_poly.pdbx_seq_one_letter_code
_entity_poly.pdbx_strand_id
1 'polypeptide(L)'
;MRAFMILGLLTLTACTQPPAMVGPITPQAAAAPFPQLQPLAPLLAQAQAPGRVNAQTAADLSSDADRLRSRAAALRGPVVAPDTRARMQRSIR
;
A
#
# COMPACT_ATOMS: atom_id res chain seq x y z
N MET A 1 21.73 19.67 -0.21
CA MET A 1 20.46 20.42 -0.03
C MET A 1 19.60 20.42 -1.30
N ARG A 2 20.10 20.88 -2.46
CA ARG A 2 19.34 20.89 -3.73
C ARG A 2 18.74 19.55 -4.15
N ALA A 3 19.52 18.47 -4.10
CA ALA A 3 19.04 17.12 -4.47
C ALA A 3 17.92 16.61 -3.53
N PHE A 4 17.98 16.97 -2.25
CA PHE A 4 16.96 16.60 -1.26
C PHE A 4 15.65 17.35 -1.51
N MET A 5 15.75 18.62 -1.94
CA MET A 5 14.59 19.42 -2.33
C MET A 5 13.93 18.90 -3.61
N ILE A 6 14.73 18.49 -4.60
CA ILE A 6 14.24 17.88 -5.84
C ILE A 6 13.56 16.53 -5.56
N LEU A 7 14.15 15.69 -4.72
CA LEU A 7 13.57 14.41 -4.33
C LEU A 7 12.26 14.59 -3.56
N GLY A 8 12.18 15.58 -2.67
CA GLY A 8 10.94 15.95 -1.99
C GLY A 8 9.84 16.31 -2.98
N LEU A 9 10.12 17.18 -3.96
CA LEU A 9 9.16 17.60 -4.98
C LEU A 9 8.63 16.44 -5.83
N LEU A 10 9.46 15.46 -6.17
CA LEU A 10 9.05 14.28 -6.97
C LEU A 10 8.08 13.35 -6.21
N THR A 11 8.17 13.29 -4.88
CA THR A 11 7.29 12.42 -4.09
C THR A 11 5.88 13.00 -3.93
N LEU A 12 5.72 14.34 -4.03
CA LEU A 12 4.41 14.98 -3.99
C LEU A 12 3.55 14.67 -5.22
N THR A 13 4.15 14.45 -6.40
CA THR A 13 3.42 14.11 -7.63
C THR A 13 3.10 12.62 -7.76
N ALA A 14 3.65 11.77 -6.88
CA ALA A 14 3.38 10.33 -6.89
C ALA A 14 2.05 9.98 -6.20
N CYS A 15 1.49 10.90 -5.41
CA CYS A 15 0.17 10.75 -4.82
C CYS A 15 -0.88 11.35 -5.76
N THR A 16 -1.53 10.45 -6.51
CA THR A 16 -2.85 10.61 -7.16
C THR A 16 -2.86 11.15 -8.60
N GLN A 17 -2.69 10.24 -9.57
CA GLN A 17 -3.54 10.29 -10.74
C GLN A 17 -4.71 9.34 -10.46
N PRO A 18 -5.92 9.82 -10.08
CA PRO A 18 -7.10 8.96 -10.16
C PRO A 18 -7.14 8.39 -11.60
N PRO A 19 -7.45 7.11 -11.78
CA PRO A 19 -7.60 6.56 -13.13
C PRO A 19 -8.58 7.46 -13.90
N ALA A 20 -8.31 7.73 -15.17
CA ALA A 20 -9.16 8.54 -16.03
C ALA A 20 -10.52 7.85 -16.26
N MET A 21 -11.34 7.78 -15.21
CA MET A 21 -12.70 7.27 -15.19
C MET A 21 -13.64 8.45 -15.38
N VAL A 22 -13.40 9.25 -16.42
CA VAL A 22 -14.34 10.30 -16.84
C VAL A 22 -14.36 10.32 -18.37
N GLY A 23 -14.65 9.15 -18.96
CA GLY A 23 -15.07 9.06 -20.35
C GLY A 23 -16.60 8.95 -20.38
N PRO A 24 -17.29 9.58 -21.35
CA PRO A 24 -18.70 9.30 -21.58
C PRO A 24 -18.87 7.81 -21.82
N ILE A 25 -19.92 7.22 -21.25
CA ILE A 25 -20.31 5.85 -21.55
C ILE A 25 -20.42 5.70 -23.08
N THR A 26 -19.89 4.61 -23.63
CA THR A 26 -20.02 4.37 -25.07
C THR A 26 -21.51 4.29 -25.43
N PRO A 27 -21.93 4.63 -26.65
CA PRO A 27 -23.32 4.46 -27.08
C PRO A 27 -23.86 3.05 -26.83
N GLN A 28 -23.00 2.04 -26.94
CA GLN A 28 -23.29 0.65 -26.65
C GLN A 28 -23.54 0.40 -25.15
N ALA A 29 -22.75 1.03 -24.27
CA ALA A 29 -22.95 0.95 -22.83
C ALA A 29 -24.21 1.71 -22.38
N ALA A 30 -24.54 2.84 -23.03
CA ALA A 30 -25.78 3.58 -22.77
C ALA A 30 -27.03 2.81 -23.18
N ALA A 31 -26.94 2.00 -24.25
CA ALA A 31 -28.02 1.14 -24.74
C ALA A 31 -28.04 -0.25 -24.08
N ALA A 32 -27.12 -0.53 -23.14
CA ALA A 32 -27.05 -1.83 -22.49
C ALA A 32 -28.31 -2.07 -21.63
N PRO A 33 -28.85 -3.30 -21.60
CA PRO A 33 -29.93 -3.64 -20.69
C PRO A 33 -29.54 -3.36 -19.24
N PHE A 34 -30.54 -2.98 -18.43
CA PHE A 34 -30.33 -2.84 -17.00
C PHE A 34 -29.79 -4.16 -16.42
N PRO A 35 -28.76 -4.12 -15.55
CA PRO A 35 -28.18 -5.33 -15.00
C PRO A 35 -29.21 -6.11 -14.19
N GLN A 36 -29.13 -7.44 -14.26
CA GLN A 36 -29.95 -8.28 -13.41
C GLN A 36 -29.47 -8.16 -11.96
N LEU A 37 -30.36 -7.70 -11.07
CA LEU A 37 -30.09 -7.60 -9.65
C LEU A 37 -30.02 -9.01 -9.06
N GLN A 38 -28.84 -9.40 -8.59
CA GLN A 38 -28.68 -10.67 -7.87
C GLN A 38 -29.19 -10.54 -6.43
N PRO A 39 -29.93 -11.52 -5.90
CA PRO A 39 -30.42 -11.48 -4.53
C PRO A 39 -29.27 -11.39 -3.53
N LEU A 40 -29.38 -10.47 -2.56
CA LEU A 40 -28.34 -10.26 -1.54
C LEU A 40 -28.31 -11.38 -0.49
N ALA A 41 -29.46 -11.97 -0.17
CA ALA A 41 -29.59 -13.02 0.84
C ALA A 41 -28.63 -14.23 0.62
N PRO A 42 -28.51 -14.85 -0.57
CA PRO A 42 -27.58 -15.95 -0.79
C PRO A 42 -26.11 -15.53 -0.66
N LEU A 43 -25.75 -14.28 -0.98
CA LEU A 43 -24.40 -13.75 -0.77
C LEU A 43 -24.08 -13.60 0.72
N LEU A 44 -25.05 -13.12 1.51
CA LEU A 44 -24.90 -13.01 2.96
C LEU A 44 -24.81 -14.39 3.62
N ALA A 45 -25.59 -15.36 3.17
CA ALA A 45 -25.51 -16.74 3.65
C ALA A 45 -24.13 -17.36 3.36
N GLN A 46 -23.55 -17.09 2.18
CA GLN A 46 -22.19 -17.52 1.85
C GLN A 46 -21.12 -16.82 2.71
N ALA A 47 -21.29 -15.52 2.99
CA ALA A 47 -20.37 -14.78 3.85
C ALA A 47 -20.39 -15.25 5.32
N GLN A 48 -21.52 -15.80 5.77
CA GLN A 48 -21.67 -16.41 7.10
C GLN A 48 -21.14 -17.85 7.16
N ALA A 49 -20.94 -18.51 6.02
CA ALA A 49 -20.30 -19.81 5.99
C ALA A 49 -18.85 -19.67 6.52
N PRO A 50 -18.30 -20.71 7.18
CA PRO A 50 -16.93 -20.68 7.67
C PRO A 50 -15.99 -20.28 6.53
N GLY A 51 -15.35 -19.11 6.69
CA GLY A 51 -14.46 -18.55 5.69
C GLY A 51 -13.27 -19.47 5.43
N ARG A 52 -12.58 -19.24 4.31
CA ARG A 52 -11.31 -19.92 3.97
C ARG A 52 -10.18 -19.62 4.96
N VAL A 53 -10.36 -18.59 5.79
CA VAL A 53 -9.43 -18.19 6.85
C VAL A 53 -9.65 -19.12 8.03
N ASN A 54 -8.70 -20.01 8.25
CA ASN A 54 -8.66 -20.87 9.43
C ASN A 54 -7.64 -20.33 10.44
N ALA A 55 -7.50 -21.02 11.58
CA ALA A 55 -6.54 -20.64 12.62
C ALA A 55 -5.10 -20.56 12.10
N GLN A 56 -4.73 -21.41 11.13
CA GLN A 56 -3.41 -21.38 10.52
C GLN A 56 -3.19 -20.11 9.70
N THR A 57 -4.17 -19.71 8.87
CA THR A 57 -4.11 -18.47 8.11
C THR A 57 -3.92 -17.26 9.02
N ALA A 58 -4.63 -17.22 10.16
CA ALA A 58 -4.48 -16.15 11.14
C ALA A 58 -3.07 -16.13 11.77
N ALA A 59 -2.53 -17.29 12.10
CA ALA A 59 -1.18 -17.43 12.66
C ALA A 59 -0.10 -16.98 11.66
N ASP A 60 -0.22 -17.39 10.40
CA ASP A 60 0.72 -17.02 9.33
C ASP A 60 0.75 -15.50 9.12
N LEU A 61 -0.43 -14.86 9.03
CA LEU A 61 -0.53 -13.41 8.89
C LEU A 61 0.06 -12.65 10.09
N SER A 62 -0.16 -13.16 11.31
CA SER A 62 0.42 -12.57 12.51
C SER A 62 1.96 -12.63 12.46
N SER A 63 2.51 -13.78 12.09
CA SER A 63 3.95 -13.97 11.96
C SER A 63 4.57 -13.03 10.92
N ASP A 64 3.92 -12.90 9.77
CA ASP A 64 4.37 -11.97 8.73
C ASP A 64 4.33 -10.51 9.18
N ALA A 65 3.28 -10.12 9.90
CA ALA A 65 3.17 -8.79 10.46
C ALA A 65 4.27 -8.50 11.50
N ASP A 66 4.61 -9.47 12.34
CA ASP A 66 5.70 -9.36 13.32
C ASP A 66 7.06 -9.21 12.63
N ARG A 67 7.31 -10.01 11.58
CA ARG A 67 8.52 -9.92 10.75
C ARG A 67 8.64 -8.57 10.05
N LEU A 68 7.54 -8.03 9.55
CA LEU A 68 7.55 -6.71 8.91
C LEU A 68 7.86 -5.60 9.93
N ARG A 69 7.27 -5.69 11.13
CA ARG A 69 7.52 -4.75 12.23
C ARG A 69 8.96 -4.79 12.71
N SER A 70 9.58 -5.97 12.82
CA SER A 70 10.99 -6.09 13.21
C SER A 70 11.93 -5.49 12.15
N ARG A 71 11.68 -5.73 10.87
CA ARG A 71 12.43 -5.10 9.77
C ARG A 71 12.30 -3.58 9.78
N ALA A 72 11.08 -3.07 9.99
CA ALA A 72 10.85 -1.63 10.10
C ALA A 72 11.60 -1.02 11.29
N ALA A 73 11.65 -1.72 12.43
CA ALA A 73 12.42 -1.27 13.59
C ALA A 73 13.93 -1.19 13.27
N ALA A 74 14.48 -2.19 12.57
CA ALA A 74 15.87 -2.19 12.14
C ALA A 74 16.21 -1.03 11.19
N LEU A 75 15.29 -0.65 10.31
CA LEU A 75 15.46 0.45 9.35
C LEU A 75 15.39 1.84 10.00
N ARG A 76 14.89 1.98 11.23
CA ARG A 76 14.81 3.26 11.94
C ARG A 76 16.14 3.73 12.55
N GLY A 77 17.17 2.88 12.51
CA GLY A 77 18.51 3.22 12.99
C GLY A 77 19.25 4.23 12.10
N PRO A 78 20.34 4.83 12.60
CA PRO A 78 21.17 5.73 11.81
C PRO A 78 21.78 5.00 10.60
N VAL A 79 21.55 5.55 9.40
CA VAL A 79 22.02 4.98 8.11
C VAL A 79 23.56 4.97 7.99
N VAL A 80 24.23 5.85 8.72
CA VAL A 80 25.70 5.94 8.73
C VAL A 80 26.20 5.58 10.11
N ALA A 81 27.10 4.61 10.18
CA ALA A 81 27.72 4.18 11.43
C ALA A 81 28.38 5.37 12.17
N PRO A 82 28.35 5.40 13.52
CA PRO A 82 28.77 6.57 14.30
C PRO A 82 30.22 7.00 14.04
N ASP A 83 31.12 6.02 13.89
CA ASP A 83 32.53 6.19 13.56
C ASP A 83 32.72 6.84 12.18
N THR A 84 31.97 6.37 11.18
CA THR A 84 31.97 6.89 9.82
C THR A 84 31.43 8.32 9.80
N ARG A 85 30.36 8.59 10.55
CA ARG A 85 29.81 9.94 10.72
C ARG A 85 30.82 10.89 11.37
N ALA A 86 31.55 10.44 12.39
CA ALA A 86 32.59 11.23 13.04
C ALA A 86 33.79 11.52 12.11
N ARG A 87 34.10 10.62 11.17
CA ARG A 87 35.11 10.87 10.12
C ARG A 87 34.63 11.94 9.13
N MET A 88 33.39 11.84 8.65
CA MET A 88 32.81 12.82 7.73
C MET A 88 32.75 14.23 8.34
N GLN A 89 32.38 14.35 9.62
CA GLN A 89 32.34 15.63 10.32
C GLN A 89 33.72 16.27 10.50
N ARG A 90 34.76 15.45 10.71
CA ARG A 90 36.15 15.92 10.80
C ARG A 90 36.70 16.44 9.47
N SER A 91 36.28 15.88 8.34
CA SER A 91 36.73 16.35 7.02
C SER A 91 36.09 17.65 6.53
N ILE A 92 35.02 18.13 7.19
CA ILE A 92 34.31 19.36 6.83
C ILE A 92 34.80 20.56 7.66
N ARG A 93 35.55 20.32 8.74
CA ARG A 93 36.23 21.34 9.56
C ARG A 93 37.66 21.53 9.10
#